data_AF-A0A9E3R484-F1
#
_entry.id   AF-A0A9E3R484-F1
#
_cell.length_a   1.000
_cell.length_b   1.000
_cell.length_c   1.000
_cell.angle_alpha   90.00
_cell.angle_beta   90.00
_cell.angle_gamma   90.00
#
_symmetry.space_group_name_H-M   'P 1'
#
loop_
_entity.id
_entity.type
_entity.pdbx_description
1 polymer ?
#
loop_
_entity_poly.entity_id
_entity_poly.type
_entity_poly.pdbx_seq_one_letter_code
_entity_poly.pdbx_strand_id
1 'polypeptide(L)'
;MLPQRSFSTSWFAFAALSTAALGCGPVMPGEAGELAPADDSVAGEVVGELSSASVDGTLDGCGAQCVPQGCVVYARCRTANDAVAGTLPGGLVTWSNKTAIINASAGHRGCVAMIPTSSVYGHVAYVEDTWTGTDGLRHYRLSEASWAYNSSCDNRSGTKAGLNIRGFWCG
;
A
#
# COMPACT_ATOMS: atom_id res chain seq x y z
N MET A 1 -0.84 20.66 51.47
CA MET A 1 0.21 19.61 51.51
C MET A 1 0.25 18.94 50.14
N LEU A 2 1.38 19.05 49.44
CA LEU A 2 1.65 18.53 48.09
C LEU A 2 2.10 17.05 48.13
N PRO A 3 2.05 16.32 46.99
CA PRO A 3 1.94 14.86 46.92
C PRO A 3 3.29 14.14 46.88
N GLN A 4 3.32 12.88 47.32
CA GLN A 4 4.44 11.97 47.09
C GLN A 4 4.11 11.07 45.88
N ARG A 5 4.90 11.24 44.81
CA ARG A 5 4.91 10.41 43.61
C ARG A 5 5.80 9.20 43.85
N SER A 6 5.32 8.01 43.50
CA SER A 6 6.15 6.81 43.42
C SER A 6 6.41 6.50 41.95
N PHE A 7 7.66 6.64 41.51
CA PHE A 7 8.13 6.19 40.20
C PHE A 7 8.66 4.75 40.34
N SER A 8 8.11 3.82 39.57
CA SER A 8 8.63 2.46 39.44
C SER A 8 9.31 2.33 38.07
N THR A 9 10.63 2.26 38.08
CA THR A 9 11.48 2.10 36.90
C THR A 9 11.80 0.61 36.75
N SER A 10 11.13 -0.08 35.83
CA SER A 10 11.51 -1.45 35.45
C SER A 10 12.38 -1.42 34.21
N TRP A 11 13.65 -1.77 34.41
CA TRP A 11 14.61 -2.15 33.38
C TRP A 11 14.32 -3.58 32.94
N PHE A 12 14.30 -3.88 31.64
CA PHE A 12 14.53 -5.25 31.17
C PHE A 12 15.39 -5.30 29.91
N ALA A 13 16.26 -6.31 29.93
CA ALA A 13 17.49 -6.50 29.22
C ALA A 13 17.35 -6.80 27.72
N PHE A 14 18.43 -6.46 27.00
CA PHE A 14 18.79 -6.97 25.70
C PHE A 14 19.03 -8.50 25.75
N ALA A 15 18.53 -9.22 24.76
CA ALA A 15 19.06 -10.53 24.39
C ALA A 15 19.20 -10.59 22.86
N ALA A 16 20.46 -10.62 22.40
CA ALA A 16 20.84 -10.94 21.04
C ALA A 16 20.96 -12.47 20.91
N LEU A 17 20.51 -13.05 19.79
CA LEU A 17 20.89 -14.40 19.40
C LEU A 17 21.03 -14.50 17.88
N SER A 18 22.17 -15.05 17.46
CA SER A 18 22.71 -15.10 16.10
C SER A 18 22.39 -16.42 15.36
N THR A 19 22.41 -16.32 14.02
CA THR A 19 22.92 -17.26 12.99
C THR A 19 22.27 -18.64 12.71
N ALA A 20 21.90 -18.86 11.43
CA ALA A 20 22.40 -19.87 10.46
C ALA A 20 21.59 -19.69 9.14
N ALA A 21 22.11 -19.51 7.92
CA ALA A 21 23.07 -20.22 7.06
C ALA A 21 22.54 -21.51 6.38
N LEU A 22 22.60 -21.47 5.03
CA LEU A 22 22.67 -22.54 4.01
C LEU A 22 21.40 -23.26 3.51
N GLY A 23 21.25 -23.27 2.18
CA GLY A 23 20.33 -24.13 1.44
C GLY A 23 20.35 -23.87 -0.08
N CYS A 24 21.38 -24.36 -0.78
CA CYS A 24 21.41 -24.50 -2.23
C CYS A 24 20.39 -25.54 -2.70
N GLY A 25 19.69 -25.27 -3.80
CA GLY A 25 18.95 -26.26 -4.59
C GLY A 25 19.01 -25.89 -6.09
N PRO A 26 19.26 -26.86 -7.00
CA PRO A 26 19.58 -26.60 -8.40
C PRO A 26 18.35 -26.43 -9.32
N VAL A 27 18.68 -25.90 -10.50
CA VAL A 27 17.85 -25.59 -11.68
C VAL A 27 17.36 -26.85 -12.42
N MET A 28 16.20 -26.77 -13.09
CA MET A 28 15.83 -27.62 -14.24
C MET A 28 15.16 -26.75 -15.33
N PRO A 29 15.58 -26.85 -16.60
CA PRO A 29 14.92 -26.24 -17.75
C PRO A 29 13.95 -27.22 -18.42
N GLY A 30 12.79 -26.73 -18.87
CA GLY A 30 11.86 -27.43 -19.77
C GLY A 30 11.14 -26.38 -20.60
N GLU A 31 11.53 -26.15 -21.84
CA GLU A 31 11.09 -26.80 -23.09
C GLU A 31 9.82 -26.15 -23.66
N ALA A 32 9.91 -25.83 -24.95
CA ALA A 32 9.06 -24.95 -25.72
C ALA A 32 7.70 -25.56 -26.15
N GLY A 33 6.77 -24.68 -26.54
CA GLY A 33 5.57 -24.97 -27.34
C GLY A 33 4.79 -23.67 -27.50
N GLU A 34 4.94 -22.94 -28.62
CA GLU A 34 4.30 -23.12 -29.94
C GLU A 34 2.79 -22.80 -29.92
N LEU A 35 2.42 -21.95 -30.88
CA LEU A 35 1.21 -21.16 -31.07
C LEU A 35 -0.05 -21.98 -31.37
N ALA A 36 -1.22 -21.48 -30.95
CA ALA A 36 -2.29 -21.04 -31.87
C ALA A 36 -3.51 -20.46 -31.12
N PRO A 37 -4.18 -19.43 -31.68
CA PRO A 37 -5.44 -18.89 -31.17
C PRO A 37 -6.65 -19.43 -31.93
N ALA A 38 -7.79 -19.57 -31.25
CA ALA A 38 -9.13 -19.50 -31.83
C ALA A 38 -10.17 -19.50 -30.71
N ASP A 39 -10.92 -18.42 -30.55
CA ASP A 39 -12.39 -18.53 -30.47
C ASP A 39 -13.01 -17.17 -30.80
N ASP A 40 -13.84 -17.19 -31.85
CA ASP A 40 -14.63 -16.10 -32.37
C ASP A 40 -16.05 -16.30 -31.81
N SER A 41 -16.51 -15.41 -30.93
CA SER A 41 -17.82 -15.53 -30.31
C SER A 41 -18.51 -14.17 -30.19
N VAL A 42 -19.39 -13.91 -31.17
CA VAL A 42 -20.74 -13.35 -31.06
C VAL A 42 -20.93 -12.07 -30.23
N ALA A 43 -20.99 -10.93 -30.93
CA ALA A 43 -21.63 -9.72 -30.43
C ALA A 43 -23.14 -9.75 -30.73
N GLY A 44 -23.93 -10.21 -29.77
CA GLY A 44 -25.37 -9.99 -29.71
C GLY A 44 -25.66 -8.65 -29.05
N GLU A 45 -26.35 -7.77 -29.76
CA GLU A 45 -26.95 -6.56 -29.19
C GLU A 45 -28.06 -6.95 -28.20
N VAL A 46 -27.96 -6.46 -26.96
CA VAL A 46 -29.12 -6.30 -26.08
C VAL A 46 -29.08 -4.94 -25.41
N VAL A 47 -30.08 -4.15 -25.76
CA VAL A 47 -30.55 -2.95 -25.08
C VAL A 47 -31.11 -3.31 -23.71
N GLY A 48 -30.84 -2.47 -22.71
CA GLY A 48 -31.72 -2.35 -21.54
C GLY A 48 -31.07 -2.51 -20.18
N GLU A 49 -31.23 -1.44 -19.40
CA GLU A 49 -31.61 -1.43 -17.97
C GLU A 49 -30.53 -1.01 -16.96
N LEU A 50 -30.83 0.15 -16.36
CA LEU A 50 -30.11 0.78 -15.26
C LEU A 50 -30.01 -0.16 -14.06
N SER A 51 -28.79 -0.51 -13.69
CA SER A 51 -28.48 -1.03 -12.36
C SER A 51 -27.10 -0.56 -11.96
N SER A 52 -27.07 0.33 -10.97
CA SER A 52 -25.93 0.69 -10.12
C SER A 52 -24.58 0.67 -10.83
N ALA A 53 -24.27 1.77 -11.52
CA ALA A 53 -22.91 2.06 -11.96
C ALA A 53 -21.98 2.08 -10.74
N SER A 54 -21.35 0.95 -10.46
CA SER A 54 -20.06 0.91 -9.79
C SER A 54 -19.18 1.88 -10.53
N VAL A 55 -18.73 2.91 -9.82
CA VAL A 55 -17.85 3.95 -10.34
C VAL A 55 -16.81 3.29 -11.23
N ASP A 56 -16.93 3.59 -12.51
CA ASP A 56 -15.96 3.32 -13.57
C ASP A 56 -14.68 4.08 -13.19
N GLY A 57 -13.98 3.52 -12.22
CA GLY A 57 -12.63 3.90 -11.85
C GLY A 57 -11.71 3.26 -12.84
N THR A 58 -11.72 3.81 -14.07
CA THR A 58 -10.58 3.69 -14.97
C THR A 58 -9.34 3.89 -14.11
N LEU A 59 -8.50 2.87 -14.03
CA LEU A 59 -7.21 2.95 -13.35
C LEU A 59 -6.48 4.17 -13.92
N ASP A 60 -6.48 5.32 -13.22
CA ASP A 60 -5.96 6.64 -13.60
C ASP A 60 -4.51 6.58 -14.12
N GLY A 61 -4.29 6.09 -15.35
CA GLY A 61 -2.96 5.86 -15.94
C GLY A 61 -2.04 4.88 -15.19
N CYS A 62 -2.43 4.39 -14.00
CA CYS A 62 -1.57 3.64 -13.09
C CYS A 62 -1.91 2.15 -12.99
N GLY A 63 -2.83 1.66 -13.81
CA GLY A 63 -3.27 0.26 -13.82
C GLY A 63 -2.16 -0.74 -14.17
N ALA A 64 -1.24 -0.35 -15.05
CA ALA A 64 -0.09 -1.17 -15.43
C ALA A 64 0.89 -1.39 -14.25
N GLN A 65 0.79 -0.58 -13.20
CA GLN A 65 1.62 -0.61 -12.01
C GLN A 65 0.96 -1.46 -10.90
N CYS A 66 -0.18 -2.10 -11.18
CA CYS A 66 -0.86 -3.01 -10.26
C CYS A 66 -0.20 -4.38 -10.16
N VAL A 67 0.57 -4.82 -11.16
CA VAL A 67 1.24 -6.13 -11.19
C VAL A 67 2.51 -6.03 -12.06
N PRO A 68 3.67 -6.63 -11.69
CA PRO A 68 4.17 -6.97 -10.35
C PRO A 68 4.93 -5.78 -9.72
N GLN A 69 4.53 -4.54 -10.04
CA GLN A 69 5.30 -3.36 -9.64
C GLN A 69 5.16 -3.10 -8.13
N GLY A 70 6.25 -2.66 -7.50
CA GLY A 70 6.28 -2.41 -6.07
C GLY A 70 5.36 -1.26 -5.66
N CYS A 71 4.85 -1.31 -4.43
CA CYS A 71 3.95 -0.31 -3.83
C CYS A 71 4.38 1.16 -4.05
N VAL A 72 5.69 1.44 -4.02
CA VAL A 72 6.26 2.78 -4.26
C VAL A 72 6.05 3.25 -5.69
N VAL A 73 6.17 2.37 -6.68
CA VAL A 73 5.97 2.70 -8.10
C VAL A 73 4.52 3.08 -8.34
N TYR A 74 3.60 2.28 -7.78
CA TYR A 74 2.17 2.57 -7.84
C TYR A 74 1.82 3.90 -7.15
N ALA A 75 2.24 4.08 -5.90
CA ALA A 75 1.98 5.30 -5.15
C ALA A 75 2.54 6.54 -5.86
N ARG A 76 3.77 6.46 -6.41
CA ARG A 76 4.37 7.56 -7.18
C ARG A 76 3.56 7.89 -8.43
N CYS A 77 3.10 6.86 -9.15
CA CYS A 77 2.22 7.07 -10.30
C CYS A 77 0.94 7.78 -9.90
N ARG A 78 0.26 7.33 -8.83
CA ARG A 78 -0.98 7.97 -8.34
C ARG A 78 -0.74 9.42 -7.95
N THR A 79 0.32 9.70 -7.18
CA THR A 79 0.66 11.08 -6.80
C THR A 79 1.01 11.97 -7.99
N ALA A 80 1.63 11.43 -9.05
CA ALA A 80 1.97 12.21 -10.24
C ALA A 80 0.76 12.55 -11.12
N ASN A 81 -0.30 11.74 -11.05
CA ASN A 81 -1.54 11.94 -11.81
C ASN A 81 -2.63 12.67 -11.01
N ASP A 82 -2.40 12.96 -9.73
CA ASP A 82 -3.36 13.68 -8.90
C ASP A 82 -2.95 15.14 -8.71
N ALA A 83 -3.80 16.07 -9.17
CA ALA A 83 -3.53 17.50 -9.18
C ALA A 83 -3.31 18.12 -7.78
N VAL A 84 -3.76 17.46 -6.71
CA VAL A 84 -3.59 17.92 -5.32
C VAL A 84 -2.43 17.21 -4.60
N ALA A 85 -1.77 16.25 -5.24
CA ALA A 85 -0.65 15.52 -4.69
C ALA A 85 0.67 16.07 -5.25
N GLY A 86 1.68 16.20 -4.39
CA GLY A 86 3.05 16.45 -4.82
C GLY A 86 3.73 15.17 -5.28
N THR A 87 4.92 15.34 -5.86
CA THR A 87 5.72 14.21 -6.35
C THR A 87 6.41 13.44 -5.21
N LEU A 88 6.06 12.17 -5.04
CA LEU A 88 6.69 11.29 -4.05
C LEU A 88 8.21 11.14 -4.32
N PRO A 89 9.09 11.44 -3.35
CA PRO A 89 10.54 11.37 -3.52
C PRO A 89 11.05 10.01 -3.99
N GLY A 90 12.22 10.02 -4.64
CA GLY A 90 12.98 8.83 -4.98
C GLY A 90 13.52 8.08 -3.75
N GLY A 91 14.12 6.90 -3.98
CA GLY A 91 14.92 6.21 -2.94
C GLY A 91 14.13 5.55 -1.80
N LEU A 92 12.82 5.38 -1.92
CA LEU A 92 11.96 4.80 -0.87
C LEU A 92 12.02 3.26 -0.81
N VAL A 93 13.22 2.67 -0.81
CA VAL A 93 13.41 1.22 -0.86
C VAL A 93 13.09 0.59 0.49
N THR A 94 13.76 1.04 1.54
CA THR A 94 13.62 0.46 2.89
C THR A 94 12.56 1.17 3.71
N TRP A 95 12.11 0.52 4.79
CA TRP A 95 11.25 1.14 5.79
C TRP A 95 11.88 2.41 6.37
N SER A 96 13.20 2.40 6.61
CA SER A 96 13.92 3.57 7.09
C SER A 96 13.83 4.76 6.13
N ASN A 97 13.92 4.52 4.81
CA ASN A 97 13.78 5.59 3.82
C ASN A 97 12.35 6.16 3.81
N LYS A 98 11.34 5.28 3.92
CA LYS A 98 9.93 5.67 3.97
C LYS A 98 9.59 6.50 5.21
N THR A 99 10.10 6.11 6.38
CA THR A 99 9.86 6.86 7.62
C THR A 99 10.55 8.21 7.65
N ALA A 100 11.71 8.35 7.00
CA ALA A 100 12.47 9.60 6.99
C ALA A 100 11.75 10.76 6.29
N ILE A 101 10.78 10.46 5.41
CA ILE A 101 10.02 11.48 4.69
C ILE A 101 8.64 11.74 5.31
N ILE A 102 8.25 11.07 6.40
CA ILE A 102 6.96 11.35 7.05
C ILE A 102 6.95 12.80 7.52
N ASN A 103 6.00 13.59 7.03
CA ASN A 103 5.84 15.00 7.36
C ASN A 103 4.45 15.35 7.93
N ALA A 104 3.51 14.40 7.93
CA ALA A 104 2.17 14.59 8.46
C ALA A 104 1.72 13.43 9.36
N SER A 105 1.05 13.78 10.46
CA SER A 105 0.46 12.79 11.38
C SER A 105 -0.93 12.31 10.91
N ALA A 106 -1.64 13.12 10.13
CA ALA A 106 -2.93 12.82 9.53
C ALA A 106 -2.91 13.15 8.03
N GLY A 107 -3.31 12.19 7.20
CA GLY A 107 -3.39 12.37 5.75
C GLY A 107 -4.71 13.00 5.29
N HIS A 108 -4.70 13.37 4.01
CA HIS A 108 -5.84 13.73 3.17
C HIS A 108 -5.66 13.05 1.80
N ARG A 109 -6.65 13.15 0.91
CA ARG A 109 -6.52 12.71 -0.49
C ARG A 109 -5.26 13.29 -1.12
N GLY A 110 -4.48 12.46 -1.81
CA GLY A 110 -3.21 12.88 -2.41
C GLY A 110 -1.97 12.53 -1.58
N CYS A 111 -2.13 12.30 -0.28
CA CYS A 111 -1.01 11.87 0.57
C CYS A 111 -0.66 10.39 0.35
N VAL A 112 0.55 10.02 0.78
CA VAL A 112 1.02 8.63 0.80
C VAL A 112 1.17 8.16 2.25
N ALA A 113 0.42 7.12 2.62
CA ALA A 113 0.49 6.48 3.91
C ALA A 113 1.71 5.55 4.01
N MET A 114 2.46 5.64 5.11
CA MET A 114 3.62 4.79 5.39
C MET A 114 3.23 3.68 6.38
N ILE A 115 3.30 2.42 5.93
CA ILE A 115 2.80 1.26 6.67
C ILE A 115 3.96 0.27 6.92
N PRO A 116 4.30 -0.04 8.18
CA PRO A 116 5.29 -1.05 8.47
C PRO A 116 4.69 -2.44 8.23
N THR A 117 5.53 -3.34 7.73
CA THR A 117 5.21 -4.75 7.55
C THR A 117 6.27 -5.58 8.28
N SER A 118 6.21 -6.91 8.16
CA SER A 118 7.27 -7.80 8.65
C SER A 118 8.55 -7.74 7.79
N SER A 119 8.51 -7.07 6.63
CA SER A 119 9.65 -6.90 5.74
C SER A 119 10.41 -5.62 6.04
N VAL A 120 11.74 -5.65 5.83
CA VAL A 120 12.63 -4.47 5.90
C VAL A 120 12.24 -3.36 4.93
N TYR A 121 11.45 -3.67 3.89
CA TYR A 121 10.97 -2.69 2.94
C TYR A 121 9.78 -1.89 3.48
N GLY A 122 8.94 -2.45 4.36
CA GLY A 122 7.64 -1.86 4.70
C GLY A 122 6.73 -1.72 3.46
N HIS A 123 5.75 -0.83 3.53
CA HIS A 123 4.76 -0.59 2.48
C HIS A 123 4.36 0.88 2.40
N VAL A 124 3.87 1.31 1.22
CA VAL A 124 3.26 2.63 1.02
C VAL A 124 1.96 2.50 0.26
N ALA A 125 0.96 3.31 0.62
CA ALA A 125 -0.33 3.31 -0.04
C ALA A 125 -0.79 4.75 -0.31
N TYR A 126 -1.39 4.99 -1.46
CA TYR A 126 -1.96 6.30 -1.79
C TYR A 126 -3.30 6.48 -1.07
N VAL A 127 -3.52 7.66 -0.49
CA VAL A 127 -4.80 8.00 0.15
C VAL A 127 -5.75 8.53 -0.92
N GLU A 128 -6.77 7.75 -1.25
CA GLU A 128 -7.81 8.14 -2.21
C GLU A 128 -8.83 9.08 -1.59
N ASP A 129 -9.19 8.81 -0.35
CA ASP A 129 -10.24 9.56 0.33
C ASP A 129 -10.09 9.49 1.86
N THR A 130 -10.70 10.45 2.55
CA THR A 130 -10.78 10.53 4.00
C THR A 130 -12.14 11.02 4.45
N TRP A 131 -12.72 10.36 5.46
CA TRP A 131 -13.98 10.77 6.06
C TRP A 131 -13.93 10.63 7.59
N THR A 132 -14.90 11.23 8.27
CA THR A 132 -15.13 10.97 9.69
C THR A 132 -16.16 9.85 9.81
N GLY A 133 -15.81 8.78 10.50
CA GLY A 133 -16.70 7.64 10.73
C GLY A 133 -17.78 7.95 11.76
N THR A 134 -18.74 7.04 11.91
CA THR A 134 -19.78 7.13 12.96
C THR A 134 -19.21 7.01 14.38
N ASP A 135 -18.00 6.47 14.48
CA ASP A 135 -17.17 6.42 15.70
C ASP A 135 -16.47 7.76 16.01
N GLY A 136 -16.65 8.78 15.16
CA GLY A 136 -16.00 10.10 15.28
C GLY A 136 -14.50 10.08 14.93
N LEU A 137 -13.95 8.95 14.48
CA LEU A 137 -12.55 8.83 14.09
C LEU A 137 -12.37 9.16 12.62
N ARG A 138 -11.16 9.59 12.24
CA ARG A 138 -10.81 9.75 10.82
C ARG A 138 -10.50 8.38 10.20
N HIS A 139 -11.21 8.08 9.12
CA HIS A 139 -11.00 6.92 8.27
C HIS A 139 -10.33 7.33 6.97
N TYR A 140 -9.66 6.38 6.37
CA TYR A 140 -8.89 6.51 5.14
C TYR A 140 -9.33 5.41 4.20
N ARG A 141 -9.47 5.74 2.92
CA ARG A 141 -9.50 4.77 1.82
C ARG A 141 -8.15 4.82 1.14
N LEU A 142 -7.47 3.68 1.14
CA LEU A 142 -6.16 3.50 0.54
C LEU A 142 -6.30 2.77 -0.78
N SER A 143 -5.46 3.16 -1.73
CA SER A 143 -5.21 2.41 -2.95
C SER A 143 -3.74 2.05 -3.05
N GLU A 144 -3.48 0.77 -3.26
CA GLU A 144 -2.15 0.20 -3.14
C GLU A 144 -1.94 -0.96 -4.11
N ALA A 145 -0.68 -1.30 -4.37
CA ALA A 145 -0.29 -2.44 -5.17
C ALA A 145 0.72 -3.29 -4.39
N SER A 146 0.71 -4.60 -4.63
CA SER A 146 1.61 -5.54 -3.93
C SER A 146 1.50 -5.46 -2.40
N TRP A 147 0.29 -5.29 -1.85
CA TRP A 147 0.06 -5.36 -0.41
C TRP A 147 0.27 -6.78 0.11
N ALA A 148 -0.30 -7.77 -0.58
CA ALA A 148 0.09 -9.17 -0.45
C ALA A 148 1.06 -9.53 -1.57
N TYR A 149 1.94 -10.50 -1.33
CA TYR A 149 2.92 -10.93 -2.32
C TYR A 149 2.20 -11.35 -3.61
N ASN A 150 2.59 -10.78 -4.75
CA ASN A 150 1.91 -10.97 -6.05
C ASN A 150 0.43 -10.56 -6.10
N SER A 151 -0.04 -9.70 -5.19
CA SER A 151 -1.39 -9.17 -5.29
C SER A 151 -1.49 -8.08 -6.35
N SER A 152 -2.61 -8.06 -7.07
CA SER A 152 -3.04 -6.92 -7.87
C SER A 152 -3.22 -5.66 -7.01
N CYS A 153 -3.61 -4.56 -7.65
CA CYS A 153 -4.12 -3.41 -6.91
C CYS A 153 -5.25 -3.84 -5.98
N ASP A 154 -5.20 -3.31 -4.77
CA ASP A 154 -6.19 -3.53 -3.72
C ASP A 154 -6.58 -2.18 -3.12
N ASN A 155 -7.77 -2.13 -2.54
CA ASN A 155 -8.27 -0.98 -1.82
C ASN A 155 -8.65 -1.41 -0.40
N ARG A 156 -8.07 -0.75 0.59
CA ARG A 156 -8.40 -0.98 2.00
C ARG A 156 -8.93 0.28 2.64
N SER A 157 -9.78 0.09 3.65
CA SER A 157 -10.40 1.20 4.36
C SER A 157 -10.38 0.99 5.86
N GLY A 158 -10.24 2.08 6.61
CA GLY A 158 -10.27 2.06 8.07
C GLY A 158 -9.55 3.23 8.71
N THR A 159 -9.42 3.17 10.04
CA THR A 159 -8.69 4.20 10.80
C THR A 159 -7.18 4.06 10.63
N LYS A 160 -6.45 5.13 10.97
CA LYS A 160 -4.97 5.12 10.99
C LYS A 160 -4.41 3.92 11.75
N ALA A 161 -4.98 3.62 12.92
CA ALA A 161 -4.57 2.50 13.77
C ALA A 161 -4.95 1.15 13.16
N GLY A 162 -6.19 1.01 12.66
CA GLY A 162 -6.66 -0.23 12.03
C GLY A 162 -5.87 -0.63 10.78
N LEU A 163 -5.36 0.36 10.04
CA LEU A 163 -4.52 0.17 8.86
C LEU A 163 -3.01 0.12 9.17
N ASN A 164 -2.62 0.20 10.46
CA ASN A 164 -1.23 0.26 10.91
C ASN A 164 -0.40 1.39 10.26
N ILE A 165 -1.02 2.52 9.93
CA ILE A 165 -0.32 3.66 9.31
C ILE A 165 0.48 4.41 10.38
N ARG A 166 1.78 4.64 10.14
CA ARG A 166 2.64 5.39 11.09
C ARG A 166 2.58 6.89 10.87
N GLY A 167 2.53 7.28 9.62
CA GLY A 167 2.38 8.67 9.22
C GLY A 167 2.17 8.77 7.73
N PHE A 168 2.14 10.00 7.26
CA PHE A 168 1.87 10.32 5.88
C PHE A 168 2.99 11.21 5.34
N TRP A 169 3.26 11.04 4.06
CA TRP A 169 3.92 12.06 3.27
C TRP A 169 2.85 12.82 2.49
N CYS A 170 2.79 14.12 2.71
CA CYS A 170 1.91 15.05 2.02
C CYS A 170 2.82 16.19 1.54
N GLY A 171 3.35 16.06 0.32
CA GLY A 171 4.11 17.11 -0.36
C GLY A 171 3.31 17.63 -1.54
#